data_AF-A0A090QU79-F1
#
_entry.id   AF-A0A090QU79-F1
#
_cell.length_a   1.000
_cell.length_b   1.000
_cell.length_c   1.000
_cell.angle_alpha   90.00
_cell.angle_beta   90.00
_cell.angle_gamma   90.00
#
_symmetry.space_group_name_H-M   'P 1'
#
loop_
_entity.id
_entity.type
_entity.pdbx_description
1 polymer ?
#
loop_
_entity_poly.entity_id
_entity_poly.type
_entity_poly.pdbx_seq_one_letter_code
_entity_poly.pdbx_strand_id
1 'polypeptide(L)'
;MSAISGRQLHKFGGSSLADPACYRRVVTILQEYSGNHDLVVVSAAGKTTNQLIDWVAQLDKDGRQAHETLQQIRAFQQQLIEQLVEGEAADTLLTQLHFELGELALGRKPVE
;
A
#
# COMPACT_ATOMS: atom_id res chain seq x y z
N MET A 1 5.93 30.93 -27.89
CA MET A 1 5.09 29.71 -27.94
C MET A 1 5.36 28.92 -26.67
N SER A 2 4.45 28.98 -25.69
CA SER A 2 4.56 28.14 -24.49
C SER A 2 4.23 26.71 -24.93
N ALA A 3 5.21 25.81 -24.91
CA ALA A 3 4.94 24.40 -25.13
C ALA A 3 3.92 23.96 -24.09
N ILE A 4 2.85 23.30 -24.52
CA ILE A 4 1.99 22.56 -23.60
C ILE A 4 2.89 21.48 -23.02
N SER A 5 3.47 21.73 -21.84
CA SER A 5 4.16 20.68 -21.08
C SER A 5 3.05 19.73 -20.62
N GLY A 6 2.82 18.69 -21.43
CA GLY A 6 1.74 17.74 -21.19
C GLY A 6 1.95 17.09 -19.83
N ARG A 7 0.92 17.16 -18.98
CA ARG A 7 0.86 16.45 -17.70
C ARG A 7 1.16 14.97 -17.92
N GLN A 8 2.18 14.43 -17.26
CA GLN A 8 2.50 13.01 -17.36
C GLN A 8 1.81 12.18 -16.29
N LEU A 9 1.62 10.90 -16.58
CA LEU A 9 1.10 9.90 -15.64
C LEU A 9 2.16 8.83 -15.42
N HIS A 10 2.60 8.69 -14.18
CA HIS A 10 3.57 7.70 -13.73
C HIS A 10 2.83 6.57 -13.01
N LYS A 11 2.87 5.36 -13.56
CA LYS A 11 2.21 4.19 -12.95
C LYS A 11 3.24 3.22 -12.38
N PHE A 12 3.10 2.88 -11.10
CA PHE A 12 3.93 1.89 -10.43
C PHE A 12 3.08 0.68 -10.04
N GLY A 13 3.53 -0.52 -10.46
CA GLY A 13 2.87 -1.78 -10.10
C GLY A 13 3.28 -2.27 -8.71
N GLY A 14 2.65 -3.36 -8.24
CA GLY A 14 2.92 -3.89 -6.90
C GLY A 14 4.37 -4.32 -6.69
N SER A 15 5.04 -4.84 -7.73
CA SER A 15 6.48 -5.19 -7.66
C SER A 15 7.38 -3.97 -7.45
N SER A 16 6.98 -2.80 -7.95
CA SER A 16 7.69 -1.53 -7.73
C SER A 16 7.50 -1.00 -6.31
N LEU A 17 6.64 -1.63 -5.53
CA LEU A 17 6.25 -1.25 -4.16
C LEU A 17 6.36 -2.47 -3.23
N ALA A 18 7.29 -3.39 -3.53
CA ALA A 18 7.38 -4.68 -2.83
C ALA A 18 8.13 -4.62 -1.49
N ASP A 19 8.96 -3.61 -1.28
CA ASP A 19 9.78 -3.43 -0.08
C ASP A 19 10.26 -1.96 0.03
N PRO A 20 10.88 -1.56 1.16
CA PRO A 20 11.36 -0.20 1.35
C PRO A 20 12.38 0.28 0.31
N ALA A 21 13.24 -0.61 -0.20
CA ALA A 21 14.20 -0.24 -1.23
C ALA A 21 13.49 0.07 -2.57
N CYS A 22 12.43 -0.68 -2.90
CA CYS A 22 11.58 -0.40 -4.05
C CYS A 22 10.90 0.98 -3.95
N TYR A 23 10.32 1.33 -2.80
CA TYR A 23 9.73 2.65 -2.58
C TYR A 23 10.74 3.78 -2.76
N ARG A 24 11.95 3.64 -2.19
CA ARG A 24 13.02 4.64 -2.37
C ARG A 24 13.39 4.83 -3.84
N ARG A 25 13.47 3.74 -4.63
CA ARG A 25 13.69 3.82 -6.09
C ARG A 25 12.56 4.56 -6.80
N VAL A 26 11.30 4.31 -6.43
CA VAL A 26 10.15 5.02 -7.00
C VAL A 26 10.26 6.52 -6.70
N VAL A 27 10.60 6.90 -5.47
CA VAL A 27 10.81 8.31 -5.10
C VAL A 27 11.95 8.92 -5.92
N THR A 28 13.07 8.23 -6.11
CA THR A 28 14.17 8.71 -6.96
C THR A 28 13.71 8.95 -8.41
N ILE A 29 12.97 8.01 -9.01
CA ILE A 29 12.42 8.17 -10.35
C ILE A 29 11.50 9.40 -10.42
N LEU A 30 10.65 9.59 -9.41
CA LEU A 30 9.74 10.74 -9.38
C LEU A 30 10.51 12.06 -9.25
N GLN A 31 11.56 12.11 -8.42
CA GLN A 31 12.40 13.30 -8.26
C GLN A 31 13.16 13.67 -9.54
N GLU A 32 13.61 12.68 -10.31
CA GLU A 32 14.39 12.90 -11.54
C GLU A 32 13.51 13.23 -12.75
N TYR A 33 12.32 12.62 -12.85
CA TYR A 33 11.54 12.62 -14.09
C TYR A 33 10.12 13.18 -13.97
N SER A 34 9.68 13.65 -12.79
CA SER A 34 8.33 14.20 -12.62
C SER A 34 8.31 15.72 -12.47
N GLY A 35 7.34 16.36 -13.14
CA GLY A 35 6.99 17.75 -12.91
C GLY A 35 5.95 17.92 -11.80
N ASN A 36 5.82 19.14 -11.27
CA ASN A 36 4.88 19.48 -10.18
C ASN A 36 3.40 19.16 -10.44
N HIS A 37 3.01 18.94 -11.71
CA HIS A 37 1.63 18.67 -12.09
C HIS A 37 1.40 17.20 -12.48
N ASP A 38 2.43 16.37 -12.51
CA ASP A 38 2.30 14.98 -12.94
C ASP A 38 1.45 14.16 -11.97
N LEU A 39 0.82 13.10 -12.50
CA LEU A 39 -0.01 12.17 -11.73
C LEU A 39 0.79 10.93 -11.39
N VAL A 40 0.66 10.46 -10.16
CA VAL A 40 1.22 9.18 -9.73
C VAL A 40 0.08 8.21 -9.42
N VAL A 41 0.08 7.06 -10.08
CA VAL A 41 -0.88 5.98 -9.87
C VAL A 41 -0.14 4.76 -9.34
N VAL A 42 -0.54 4.27 -8.17
CA VAL A 42 0.08 3.11 -7.53
C VAL A 42 -0.89 1.95 -7.43
N SER A 43 -0.38 0.73 -7.60
CA SER A 43 -1.09 -0.49 -7.19
C SER A 43 -0.90 -0.76 -5.69
N ALA A 44 -1.59 -1.77 -5.15
CA ALA A 44 -1.28 -2.27 -3.81
C ALA A 44 0.17 -2.79 -3.75
N ALA A 45 0.82 -2.62 -2.60
CA ALA A 45 2.21 -3.00 -2.37
C ALA A 45 2.43 -4.51 -2.51
N GLY A 46 3.52 -4.91 -3.18
CA GLY A 46 3.93 -6.31 -3.32
C GLY A 46 2.81 -7.24 -3.79
N LYS A 47 2.47 -8.22 -2.94
CA LYS A 47 1.42 -9.23 -3.20
C LYS A 47 0.13 -8.99 -2.41
N THR A 48 -0.06 -7.80 -1.83
CA THR A 48 -1.19 -7.52 -0.93
C THR A 48 -2.55 -7.83 -1.54
N THR A 49 -2.78 -7.54 -2.82
CA THR A 49 -4.05 -7.91 -3.49
C THR A 49 -4.29 -9.41 -3.46
N ASN A 50 -3.28 -10.22 -3.77
CA ASN A 50 -3.42 -11.69 -3.76
C ASN A 50 -3.62 -12.20 -2.33
N GLN A 51 -2.89 -11.66 -1.36
CA GLN A 51 -3.06 -12.03 0.05
C GLN A 51 -4.46 -11.71 0.57
N LEU A 52 -5.06 -10.58 0.16
CA LEU A 52 -6.43 -10.24 0.51
C LEU A 52 -7.44 -11.19 -0.14
N ILE A 53 -7.22 -11.59 -1.40
CA ILE A 53 -8.07 -12.59 -2.07
C ILE A 53 -7.99 -13.94 -1.35
N ASP A 54 -6.78 -14.39 -1.02
CA ASP A 54 -6.54 -15.64 -0.31
C ASP A 54 -7.17 -15.59 1.09
N TRP A 55 -7.02 -14.46 1.80
CA TRP A 55 -7.63 -14.22 3.10
C TRP A 55 -9.15 -14.36 3.04
N VAL A 56 -9.83 -13.69 2.10
CA VAL A 56 -11.28 -13.80 1.93
C VAL A 56 -11.69 -15.25 1.64
N ALA A 57 -10.94 -15.96 0.79
CA ALA A 57 -11.22 -17.36 0.48
C ALA A 57 -11.00 -18.32 1.67
N GLN A 58 -10.18 -17.94 2.65
CA GLN A 58 -9.90 -18.71 3.86
C GLN A 58 -10.92 -18.46 4.97
N LEU A 59 -11.60 -17.30 5.01
CA LEU A 59 -12.58 -16.96 6.05
C LEU A 59 -13.68 -18.04 6.21
N ASP A 60 -14.17 -18.58 5.09
CA ASP A 60 -15.21 -19.62 5.10
C ASP A 60 -14.69 -21.05 5.33
N LYS A 61 -13.37 -21.25 5.30
CA LYS A 61 -12.72 -22.58 5.33
C LYS A 61 -11.98 -22.85 6.62
N ASP A 62 -11.09 -21.94 7.01
CA ASP A 62 -10.22 -22.07 8.17
C ASP A 62 -9.87 -20.69 8.73
N GLY A 63 -10.57 -20.31 9.80
CA GLY A 63 -10.35 -19.03 10.47
C GLY A 63 -8.93 -18.83 11.01
N ARG A 64 -8.18 -19.91 11.28
CA ARG A 64 -6.77 -19.79 11.71
C ARG A 64 -5.87 -19.37 10.57
N GLN A 65 -6.01 -20.00 9.40
CA GLN A 65 -5.26 -19.60 8.20
C GLN A 65 -5.62 -18.17 7.78
N ALA A 66 -6.90 -17.81 7.84
CA ALA A 66 -7.32 -16.43 7.59
C ALA A 66 -6.65 -15.46 8.57
N HIS A 67 -6.60 -15.80 9.87
CA HIS A 67 -5.91 -14.98 10.86
C HIS A 67 -4.41 -14.83 10.53
N GLU A 68 -3.71 -15.92 10.22
CA GLU A 68 -2.30 -15.91 9.84
C GLU A 68 -2.04 -15.01 8.61
N THR A 69 -2.87 -15.12 7.57
CA THR A 69 -2.76 -14.30 6.36
C THR A 69 -2.95 -12.81 6.70
N LEU A 70 -3.93 -12.47 7.55
CA LEU A 70 -4.15 -11.08 7.96
C LEU A 70 -2.96 -10.54 8.79
N GLN A 71 -2.34 -11.38 9.64
CA GLN A 71 -1.12 -10.99 10.36
C GLN A 71 0.07 -10.75 9.42
N GLN A 72 0.19 -11.54 8.35
CA GLN A 72 1.23 -11.31 7.33
C GLN A 72 1.03 -9.98 6.61
N ILE A 73 -0.21 -9.65 6.22
CA ILE A 73 -0.55 -8.35 5.63
C ILE A 73 -0.21 -7.22 6.61
N ARG A 74 -0.60 -7.37 7.89
CA ARG A 74 -0.29 -6.40 8.96
C ARG A 74 1.21 -6.14 9.06
N ALA A 75 2.00 -7.20 9.24
CA ALA A 75 3.45 -7.10 9.42
C ALA A 75 4.12 -6.43 8.20
N PHE A 76 3.70 -6.79 6.99
CA PHE A 76 4.22 -6.20 5.77
C PHE A 76 3.95 -4.69 5.67
N GLN A 77 2.70 -4.27 5.89
CA GLN A 77 2.32 -2.86 5.81
C GLN A 77 2.97 -2.03 6.94
N GLN A 78 3.02 -2.57 8.15
CA GLN A 78 3.70 -1.94 9.29
C GLN A 78 5.20 -1.73 9.00
N GLN A 79 5.88 -2.76 8.50
CA GLN A 79 7.30 -2.67 8.13
C GLN A 79 7.54 -1.57 7.07
N LEU A 80 6.64 -1.43 6.09
CA LEU A 80 6.77 -0.36 5.09
C LEU A 80 6.66 1.02 5.74
N ILE A 81 5.68 1.24 6.62
CA ILE A 81 5.50 2.54 7.29
C ILE A 81 6.74 2.86 8.15
N GLU A 82 7.16 1.93 9.01
CA GLU A 82 8.26 2.14 9.96
C GLU A 82 9.61 2.41 9.28
N GLN A 83 9.84 1.89 8.06
CA GLN A 83 11.12 2.07 7.35
C GLN A 83 11.14 3.23 6.34
N LEU A 84 9.98 3.83 6.05
CA LEU A 84 9.82 4.84 5.00
C LEU A 84 9.28 6.18 5.49
N VAL A 85 8.60 6.20 6.64
CA VAL A 85 7.96 7.39 7.19
C VAL A 85 8.44 7.59 8.62
N GLU A 86 8.64 8.85 9.01
CA GLU A 86 9.15 9.22 10.33
C GLU A 86 8.21 10.22 11.02
N GLY A 87 8.31 10.28 12.36
CA GLY A 87 7.57 11.23 13.19
C GLY A 87 6.06 11.00 13.23
N GLU A 88 5.30 12.07 13.48
CA GLU A 88 3.85 12.03 13.67
C GLU A 88 3.08 11.43 12.48
N ALA A 89 3.61 11.57 11.27
CA ALA A 89 3.02 10.96 10.08
C ALA A 89 3.07 9.43 10.13
N ALA A 90 4.17 8.85 10.62
CA ALA A 90 4.29 7.40 10.81
C ALA A 90 3.29 6.92 11.87
N ASP A 91 3.20 7.61 13.00
CA ASP A 91 2.27 7.27 14.09
C ASP A 91 0.81 7.31 13.63
N THR A 92 0.45 8.32 12.83
CA THR A 92 -0.88 8.47 12.24
C THR A 92 -1.20 7.29 11.30
N LEU A 93 -0.25 6.95 10.41
CA LEU A 93 -0.42 5.84 9.47
C LEU A 93 -0.49 4.48 10.16
N LEU A 94 0.33 4.24 11.18
CA LEU A 94 0.28 3.01 11.97
C LEU A 94 -1.05 2.86 12.71
N THR A 95 -1.56 3.96 13.26
CA THR A 95 -2.87 4.00 13.90
C THR A 95 -3.99 3.72 12.90
N GLN A 96 -3.96 4.36 11.73
CA GLN A 96 -4.91 4.11 10.66
C GLN A 96 -4.88 2.64 10.19
N LEU A 97 -3.68 2.09 9.95
CA LEU A 97 -3.50 0.69 9.56
C LEU A 97 -4.11 -0.26 10.60
N HIS A 98 -3.89 0.02 11.90
CA HIS A 98 -4.47 -0.78 12.98
C HIS A 98 -6.00 -0.80 12.92
N PHE A 99 -6.63 0.35 12.73
CA PHE A 99 -8.09 0.46 12.63
C PHE A 99 -8.64 -0.22 11.37
N GLU A 100 -8.04 0.00 10.20
CA GLU A 100 -8.48 -0.61 8.93
C GLU A 100 -8.40 -2.15 8.99
N LEU A 101 -7.32 -2.70 9.55
CA LEU A 101 -7.20 -4.14 9.75
C LEU A 101 -8.21 -4.67 10.79
N GLY A 102 -8.57 -3.87 11.78
CA GLY A 102 -9.63 -4.17 12.75
C GLY A 102 -11.00 -4.27 12.08
N GLU A 103 -11.35 -3.30 11.23
CA GLU A 103 -12.60 -3.30 10.47
C GLU A 103 -12.69 -4.50 9.51
N LEU A 104 -11.59 -4.83 8.82
CA LEU A 104 -11.50 -6.04 7.99
C LEU A 104 -11.75 -7.31 8.83
N ALA A 105 -11.12 -7.44 10.00
CA ALA A 105 -11.27 -8.61 10.86
C ALA A 105 -12.71 -8.78 11.40
N LEU A 106 -13.45 -7.68 11.57
CA LEU A 106 -14.83 -7.68 12.03
C LEU A 106 -15.85 -8.03 10.92
N GLY A 107 -15.39 -8.23 9.67
CA GLY A 107 -16.25 -8.61 8.55
C GLY A 107 -17.27 -7.54 8.16
N ARG A 108 -17.08 -6.29 8.59
CA ARG A 108 -17.92 -5.19 8.15
C ARG A 108 -17.58 -4.92 6.70
N LYS A 109 -18.57 -5.12 5.82
CA LYS A 109 -18.46 -4.59 4.45
C LYS A 109 -18.19 -3.09 4.55
N PRO A 110 -17.30 -2.53 3.70
CA PRO A 110 -17.05 -1.10 3.69
C PRO A 110 -18.39 -0.36 3.57
N VAL A 111 -18.57 0.68 4.38
CA VAL A 111 -19.71 1.58 4.27
C VAL A 111 -19.56 2.31 2.92
N GLU A 112 -20.54 2.11 2.03
CA GLU A 112 -20.68 2.90 0.78
C GLU A 112 -20.92 4.38 1.07
#